data_AF-A0A958BCQ4-F1
#
_entry.id   AF-A0A958BCQ4-F1
#
_cell.length_a   1.000
_cell.length_b   1.000
_cell.length_c   1.000
_cell.angle_alpha   90.00
_cell.angle_beta   90.00
_cell.angle_gamma   90.00
#
_symmetry.space_group_name_H-M   'P 1'
#
loop_
_entity.id
_entity.type
_entity.pdbx_description
1 polymer ?
#
loop_
_entity_poly.entity_id
_entity_poly.type
_entity_poly.pdbx_seq_one_letter_code
_entity_poly.pdbx_strand_id
1 'polypeptide(L)'
;SWDPSSRILEWQLADVPFAGFDLRFSVEPQATGDWPTNVQAVADLIDGFGQPDRITFPVPRVQVIAPTPTPSPSPTATPTPEPAALYLPLLLHEICVPEQRSTDAVLVLDVSSSMRGAKLTAAKEAAKAFVDLMQPARDRVALVAFDHEARLASPLGSDLTALRAAIDALGTRQGTAIDQGLAAAYDELRSSRRRPDATPALILLTDGQQPDGQSAILDLGGRMCEAGVQVYAIGLGDAEAVDFQLLRRLACRPAMAFLAPQVGDLRRIYESIAAEIPCDAGLFWGRR
;
A
#
# COMPACT_ATOMS: atom_id res chain seq x y z
N SER A 1 13.78 -35.07 6.55
CA SER A 1 14.52 -36.35 6.46
C SER A 1 13.97 -37.17 5.31
N TRP A 2 14.83 -37.93 4.63
CA TRP A 2 14.42 -38.89 3.62
C TRP A 2 14.55 -40.31 4.18
N ASP A 3 13.51 -41.12 4.06
CA ASP A 3 13.53 -42.56 4.35
C ASP A 3 13.52 -43.37 3.04
N PRO A 4 14.65 -44.01 2.66
CA PRO A 4 14.74 -44.80 1.44
C PRO A 4 13.81 -46.03 1.41
N SER A 5 13.42 -46.56 2.56
CA SER A 5 12.64 -47.80 2.66
C SER A 5 11.16 -47.56 2.39
N SER A 6 10.59 -46.50 2.98
CA SER A 6 9.22 -46.05 2.74
C SER A 6 9.09 -45.12 1.54
N ARG A 7 10.22 -44.60 1.03
CA ARG A 7 10.30 -43.58 -0.01
C ARG A 7 9.55 -42.29 0.37
N ILE A 8 9.64 -41.90 1.64
CA ILE A 8 8.98 -40.70 2.17
C ILE A 8 10.02 -39.62 2.49
N LEU A 9 9.73 -38.41 2.00
CA LEU A 9 10.44 -37.19 2.38
C LEU A 9 9.58 -36.43 3.39
N GLU A 10 10.05 -36.33 4.63
CA GLU A 10 9.34 -35.69 5.74
C GLU A 10 10.05 -34.40 6.17
N TRP A 11 9.29 -33.36 6.48
CA TRP A 11 9.79 -32.16 7.14
C TRP A 11 8.97 -31.91 8.40
N GLN A 12 9.66 -31.61 9.51
CA GLN A 12 9.04 -31.22 10.76
C GLN A 12 9.38 -29.76 11.03
N LEU A 13 8.35 -28.93 11.15
CA LEU A 13 8.46 -27.49 11.37
C LEU A 13 7.70 -27.16 12.66
N ALA A 14 8.37 -26.51 13.62
CA ALA A 14 7.77 -26.16 14.90
C ALA A 14 6.95 -24.86 14.82
N ASP A 15 7.45 -23.85 14.11
CA ASP A 15 6.82 -22.55 13.95
C ASP A 15 6.73 -22.19 12.47
N VAL A 16 5.53 -22.22 11.92
CA VAL A 16 5.27 -21.83 10.52
C VAL A 16 4.78 -20.39 10.49
N PRO A 17 5.49 -19.45 9.83
CA PRO A 17 5.08 -18.05 9.79
C PRO A 17 3.81 -17.86 8.95
N PHE A 18 2.96 -16.88 9.33
CA PHE A 18 1.75 -16.53 8.59
C PHE A 18 2.00 -16.09 7.13
N ALA A 19 3.23 -15.65 6.81
CA ALA A 19 3.65 -15.32 5.46
C ALA A 19 3.86 -16.56 4.55
N GLY A 20 3.80 -17.78 5.10
CA GLY A 20 4.09 -19.02 4.40
C GLY A 20 5.57 -19.41 4.42
N PHE A 21 5.89 -20.57 3.88
CA PHE A 21 7.25 -21.11 3.82
C PHE A 21 7.46 -21.89 2.52
N ASP A 22 8.70 -21.88 2.01
CA ASP A 22 9.08 -22.62 0.81
C ASP A 22 9.87 -23.87 1.17
N LEU A 23 9.40 -25.04 0.75
CA LEU A 23 10.17 -26.28 0.78
C LEU A 23 10.62 -26.65 -0.63
N ARG A 24 11.89 -27.05 -0.76
CA ARG A 24 12.48 -27.47 -2.04
C ARG A 24 13.11 -28.85 -1.89
N PHE A 25 12.90 -29.68 -2.89
CA PHE A 25 13.60 -30.95 -3.07
C PHE A 25 13.98 -31.10 -4.54
N SER A 26 15.05 -31.85 -4.81
CA SER A 26 15.51 -32.14 -6.17
C SER A 26 15.22 -33.59 -6.50
N VAL A 27 14.79 -33.85 -7.72
CA VAL A 27 14.59 -35.19 -8.27
C VAL A 27 15.43 -35.36 -9.51
N GLU A 28 16.04 -36.53 -9.65
CA GLU A 28 16.83 -36.88 -10.83
C GLU A 28 15.98 -37.74 -11.77
N PRO A 29 15.71 -37.29 -13.01
CA PRO A 29 14.88 -38.04 -13.94
C PRO A 29 15.62 -39.28 -14.47
N GLN A 30 15.01 -40.45 -14.31
CA GLN A 30 15.59 -41.73 -14.76
C GLN A 30 15.02 -42.19 -16.11
N ALA A 31 13.92 -41.61 -16.58
CA ALA A 31 13.26 -41.98 -17.82
C ALA A 31 12.57 -40.77 -18.48
N THR A 32 12.52 -40.78 -19.82
CA THR A 32 11.82 -39.76 -20.62
C THR A 32 10.30 -39.96 -20.55
N GLY A 33 9.52 -38.89 -20.67
CA GLY A 33 8.05 -38.93 -20.60
C GLY A 33 7.46 -37.84 -19.70
N ASP A 34 6.14 -37.84 -19.55
CA ASP A 34 5.42 -36.97 -18.61
C ASP A 34 5.22 -37.73 -17.29
N TRP A 35 5.88 -37.24 -16.23
CA TRP A 35 5.93 -37.89 -14.93
C TRP A 35 5.39 -36.98 -13.82
N PRO A 36 4.60 -37.49 -12.87
CA PRO A 36 4.30 -36.76 -11.65
C PRO A 36 5.56 -36.62 -10.78
N THR A 37 5.71 -35.50 -10.06
CA THR A 37 6.88 -35.25 -9.21
C THR A 37 6.90 -36.11 -7.94
N ASN A 38 5.73 -36.57 -7.50
CA ASN A 38 5.52 -37.38 -6.30
C ASN A 38 4.20 -38.13 -6.43
N VAL A 39 3.91 -39.06 -5.51
CA VAL A 39 2.64 -39.81 -5.49
C VAL A 39 1.55 -39.02 -4.73
N GLN A 40 1.94 -38.42 -3.61
CA GLN A 40 1.05 -37.65 -2.74
C GLN A 40 1.88 -36.61 -1.98
N ALA A 41 1.27 -35.47 -1.65
CA ALA A 41 1.83 -34.48 -0.74
C ALA A 41 0.73 -34.05 0.23
N VAL A 42 1.00 -34.19 1.53
CA VAL A 42 0.08 -33.82 2.61
C VAL A 42 0.83 -33.05 3.69
N ALA A 43 0.12 -32.19 4.42
CA ALA A 43 0.59 -31.58 5.66
C ALA A 43 -0.44 -31.83 6.76
N ASP A 44 0.03 -32.37 7.88
CA ASP A 44 -0.69 -32.39 9.15
C ASP A 44 -0.31 -31.13 9.93
N LEU A 45 -1.30 -30.37 10.40
CA LEU A 45 -1.07 -29.10 11.10
C LEU A 45 -2.04 -28.93 12.27
N ILE A 46 -1.71 -28.00 13.16
CA ILE A 46 -2.62 -27.52 14.21
C ILE A 46 -2.90 -26.05 13.89
N ASP A 47 -4.18 -25.68 13.81
CA ASP A 47 -4.59 -24.33 13.47
C ASP A 47 -4.45 -23.34 14.65
N GLY A 48 -4.76 -22.06 14.40
CA GLY A 48 -4.70 -21.00 15.42
C GLY A 48 -5.70 -21.17 16.58
N PHE A 49 -6.62 -22.14 16.50
CA PHE A 49 -7.56 -22.50 17.56
C PHE A 49 -7.17 -23.79 18.29
N GLY A 50 -6.01 -24.36 17.97
CA GLY A 50 -5.52 -25.61 18.57
C GLY A 50 -6.18 -26.87 18.01
N GLN A 51 -6.90 -26.79 16.88
CA GLN A 51 -7.53 -27.94 16.25
C GLN A 51 -6.60 -28.59 15.21
N PRO A 52 -6.50 -29.92 15.17
CA PRO A 52 -5.74 -30.61 14.15
C PRO A 52 -6.46 -30.55 12.79
N ASP A 53 -5.71 -30.34 11.72
CA ASP A 53 -6.19 -30.34 10.34
C ASP A 53 -5.18 -31.01 9.39
N ARG A 54 -5.65 -31.43 8.21
CA ARG A 54 -4.82 -32.03 7.15
C ARG A 54 -5.11 -31.40 5.80
N ILE A 55 -4.06 -30.85 5.19
CA ILE A 55 -4.11 -30.30 3.82
C ILE A 55 -3.50 -31.30 2.84
N THR A 56 -4.14 -31.48 1.68
CA THR A 56 -3.58 -32.25 0.56
C THR A 56 -3.19 -31.30 -0.57
N PHE A 57 -1.94 -31.36 -1.02
CA PHE A 57 -1.43 -30.52 -2.09
C PHE A 57 -1.64 -31.16 -3.46
N PRO A 58 -1.86 -30.37 -4.52
CA PRO A 58 -1.81 -30.89 -5.88
C PRO A 58 -0.43 -31.45 -6.20
N VAL A 59 -0.38 -32.49 -7.04
CA VAL A 59 0.87 -33.12 -7.49
C VAL A 59 1.28 -32.51 -8.83
N PRO A 60 2.39 -31.75 -8.89
CA PRO A 60 2.93 -31.24 -10.16
C PRO A 60 3.38 -32.37 -11.10
N ARG A 61 3.47 -32.04 -12.39
CA ARG A 61 3.95 -32.93 -13.44
C ARG A 61 5.12 -32.30 -14.18
N VAL A 62 6.08 -33.12 -14.60
CA VAL A 62 7.29 -32.71 -15.31
C VAL A 62 7.42 -33.54 -16.58
N GLN A 63 7.67 -32.86 -17.70
CA GLN A 63 7.97 -33.50 -18.97
C GLN A 63 9.48 -33.65 -19.14
N VAL A 64 9.97 -34.88 -19.15
CA VAL A 64 11.36 -35.25 -19.39
C VAL A 64 11.54 -35.57 -20.87
N ILE A 65 12.29 -34.74 -21.59
CA ILE A 65 12.51 -34.86 -23.03
C ILE A 65 13.78 -35.68 -23.27
N ALA A 66 13.74 -36.59 -24.25
CA ALA A 66 14.92 -37.33 -24.66
C ALA A 66 15.98 -36.39 -25.24
N PRO A 67 17.28 -36.58 -24.95
CA PRO A 67 18.33 -35.88 -25.67
C PRO A 67 18.19 -36.21 -27.16
N THR A 68 18.01 -35.18 -28.00
CA THR A 68 17.96 -35.37 -29.45
C THR A 68 19.38 -35.66 -29.94
N PRO A 69 19.68 -36.82 -30.55
CA PRO A 69 21.00 -37.06 -31.11
C PRO A 69 21.23 -36.09 -32.26
N THR A 70 22.20 -35.18 -32.08
CA THR A 70 22.69 -34.33 -33.16
C THR A 70 23.72 -35.13 -33.96
N PRO A 71 23.52 -35.37 -35.28
CA PRO A 71 24.57 -35.95 -36.10
C PRO A 71 25.71 -34.91 -36.25
N SER A 72 26.91 -35.30 -35.82
CA SER A 72 28.13 -34.50 -35.96
C SER A 72 28.93 -34.94 -37.18
N PRO A 73 29.43 -34.00 -38.00
CA PRO A 73 30.68 -34.23 -38.72
C PRO A 73 31.73 -33.14 -38.49
N SER A 74 32.96 -33.61 -38.23
CA SER A 74 34.28 -32.99 -38.36
C SER A 74 34.78 -31.94 -37.33
N PRO A 75 36.06 -32.04 -36.90
CA PRO A 75 36.70 -31.06 -36.03
C PRO A 75 36.94 -29.74 -36.78
N THR A 76 36.27 -28.69 -36.33
CA THR A 76 36.51 -27.31 -36.77
C THR A 76 37.16 -26.56 -35.61
N ALA A 77 38.19 -25.77 -35.90
CA ALA A 77 38.90 -24.94 -34.93
C ALA A 77 37.89 -24.16 -34.06
N THR A 78 37.98 -24.34 -32.75
CA THR A 78 37.09 -23.68 -31.78
C THR A 78 37.35 -22.17 -31.81
N PRO A 79 36.42 -21.32 -32.30
CA PRO A 79 36.50 -19.89 -32.05
C PRO A 79 36.45 -19.66 -30.54
N THR A 80 37.31 -18.76 -30.04
CA THR A 80 37.27 -18.31 -28.65
C THR A 80 35.85 -17.82 -28.35
N PRO A 81 35.16 -18.36 -27.34
CA PRO A 81 33.81 -17.94 -27.02
C PRO A 81 33.83 -16.45 -26.66
N GLU A 82 32.98 -15.68 -27.34
CA GLU A 82 32.72 -14.29 -26.99
C GLU A 82 32.06 -14.29 -25.59
N PRO A 83 32.47 -13.42 -24.65
CA PRO A 83 31.92 -13.42 -23.31
C PRO A 83 30.40 -13.22 -23.36
N ALA A 84 29.63 -14.23 -22.96
CA ALA A 84 28.19 -14.09 -22.80
C ALA A 84 27.91 -13.20 -21.57
N ALA A 85 26.97 -12.27 -21.71
CA ALA A 85 26.51 -11.46 -20.59
C ALA A 85 25.95 -12.37 -19.49
N LEU A 86 26.64 -12.38 -18.34
CA LEU A 86 26.15 -13.00 -17.13
C LEU A 86 25.10 -12.06 -16.51
N TYR A 87 23.83 -12.46 -16.61
CA TYR A 87 22.77 -11.83 -15.83
C TYR A 87 22.86 -12.35 -14.41
N LEU A 88 23.28 -11.48 -13.48
CA LEU A 88 23.22 -11.78 -12.06
C LEU A 88 21.77 -11.59 -11.60
N PRO A 89 21.05 -12.64 -11.17
CA PRO A 89 19.74 -12.45 -10.55
C PRO A 89 19.96 -11.82 -9.17
N LEU A 90 19.97 -10.49 -9.13
CA LEU A 90 19.96 -9.76 -7.87
C LEU A 90 18.55 -9.86 -7.27
N LEU A 91 18.43 -10.71 -6.26
CA LEU A 91 17.26 -10.77 -5.40
C LEU A 91 17.35 -9.57 -4.42
N LEU A 92 16.92 -8.38 -4.87
CA LEU A 92 16.80 -7.22 -3.99
C LEU A 92 15.61 -7.43 -3.06
N HIS A 93 15.89 -7.76 -1.79
CA HIS A 93 14.93 -7.61 -0.71
C HIS A 93 14.98 -6.16 -0.22
N GLU A 94 14.13 -5.29 -0.77
CA GLU A 94 13.96 -3.95 -0.21
C GLU A 94 13.02 -4.02 0.98
N ILE A 95 13.59 -4.10 2.18
CA ILE A 95 12.84 -3.99 3.42
C ILE A 95 12.55 -2.51 3.63
N CYS A 96 11.27 -2.15 3.65
CA CYS A 96 10.87 -0.85 4.15
C CYS A 96 10.79 -0.91 5.68
N VAL A 97 11.59 -0.09 6.36
CA VAL A 97 11.55 0.10 7.81
C VAL A 97 10.83 1.42 8.07
N PRO A 98 9.55 1.41 8.52
CA PRO A 98 8.75 2.62 8.69
C PRO A 98 9.46 3.68 9.54
N GLU A 99 10.23 3.26 10.54
CA GLU A 99 10.91 4.15 11.47
C GLU A 99 12.05 4.96 10.84
N GLN A 100 12.54 4.52 9.69
CA GLN A 100 13.60 5.19 8.94
C GLN A 100 13.07 6.08 7.81
N ARG A 101 11.74 6.14 7.64
CA ARG A 101 11.09 6.92 6.59
C ARG A 101 10.52 8.20 7.19
N SER A 102 10.66 9.29 6.43
CA SER A 102 10.10 10.59 6.79
C SER A 102 8.83 10.82 6.00
N THR A 103 7.81 11.37 6.64
CA THR A 103 6.54 11.72 5.98
C THR A 103 6.31 13.22 5.99
N ASP A 104 5.88 13.77 4.86
CA ASP A 104 5.35 15.13 4.76
C ASP A 104 3.89 15.02 4.32
N ALA A 105 2.97 15.10 5.28
CA ALA A 105 1.54 14.89 5.05
C ALA A 105 0.74 16.20 5.08
N VAL A 106 -0.30 16.31 4.27
CA VAL A 106 -1.29 17.38 4.36
C VAL A 106 -2.65 16.77 4.65
N LEU A 107 -3.22 17.14 5.80
CA LEU A 107 -4.61 16.84 6.14
C LEU A 107 -5.50 17.87 5.44
N VAL A 108 -6.43 17.40 4.62
CA VAL A 108 -7.37 18.25 3.86
C VAL A 108 -8.77 17.96 4.35
N LEU A 109 -9.28 18.83 5.22
CA LEU A 109 -10.54 18.59 5.93
C LEU A 109 -11.66 19.48 5.38
N ASP A 110 -12.76 18.84 4.98
CA ASP A 110 -14.02 19.51 4.72
C ASP A 110 -14.58 20.11 6.02
N VAL A 111 -14.85 21.41 5.98
CA VAL A 111 -15.48 22.19 7.05
C VAL A 111 -16.70 22.93 6.53
N SER A 112 -17.38 22.35 5.54
CA SER A 112 -18.67 22.80 5.06
C SER A 112 -19.77 22.64 6.13
N SER A 113 -20.94 23.20 5.87
CA SER A 113 -22.04 23.21 6.83
C SER A 113 -22.64 21.82 7.09
N SER A 114 -22.48 20.86 6.17
CA SER A 114 -22.89 19.46 6.34
C SER A 114 -22.06 18.74 7.40
N MET A 115 -20.80 19.15 7.59
CA MET A 115 -19.90 18.61 8.60
C MET A 115 -20.25 19.04 10.03
N ARG A 116 -21.27 19.89 10.25
CA ARG A 116 -21.55 20.44 11.59
C ARG A 116 -21.87 19.36 12.62
N GLY A 117 -21.50 19.63 13.87
CA GLY A 117 -21.82 18.77 15.01
C GLY A 117 -20.91 17.54 15.06
N ALA A 118 -21.50 16.35 15.19
CA ALA A 118 -20.76 15.11 15.44
C ALA A 118 -19.74 14.77 14.34
N LYS A 119 -20.01 15.12 13.08
CA LYS A 119 -19.11 14.85 11.95
C LYS A 119 -17.78 15.62 12.08
N LEU A 120 -17.83 16.94 12.25
CA LEU A 120 -16.64 17.77 12.45
C LEU A 120 -15.93 17.42 13.75
N THR A 121 -16.66 17.14 14.83
CA THR A 121 -16.03 16.67 16.08
C THR A 121 -15.23 15.40 15.84
N ALA A 122 -15.81 14.40 15.18
CA ALA A 122 -15.11 13.14 14.89
C ALA A 122 -13.97 13.31 13.88
N ALA A 123 -14.14 14.16 12.88
CA ALA A 123 -13.07 14.53 11.94
C ALA A 123 -11.86 15.12 12.68
N LYS A 124 -12.09 16.05 13.62
CA LYS A 124 -11.05 16.64 14.47
C LYS A 124 -10.37 15.59 15.34
N GLU A 125 -11.14 14.75 16.03
CA GLU A 125 -10.58 13.71 16.89
C GLU A 125 -9.74 12.70 16.09
N ALA A 126 -10.20 12.28 14.92
CA ALA A 126 -9.46 11.35 14.07
C ALA A 126 -8.21 12.00 13.45
N ALA A 127 -8.29 13.26 13.02
CA ALA A 127 -7.13 14.03 12.57
C ALA A 127 -6.09 14.19 13.69
N LYS A 128 -6.52 14.42 14.94
CA LYS A 128 -5.60 14.45 16.09
C LYS A 128 -4.98 13.08 16.35
N ALA A 129 -5.75 12.00 16.26
CA ALA A 129 -5.21 10.65 16.38
C ALA A 129 -4.15 10.34 15.32
N PHE A 130 -4.33 10.82 14.07
CA PHE A 130 -3.30 10.75 13.04
C PHE A 130 -2.03 11.52 13.46
N VAL A 131 -2.19 12.76 13.93
CA VAL A 131 -1.08 13.60 14.40
C VAL A 131 -0.34 12.95 15.57
N ASP A 132 -1.03 12.24 16.46
CA ASP A 132 -0.44 11.54 17.61
C ASP A 132 0.49 10.38 17.19
N LEU A 133 0.30 9.82 15.99
CA LEU A 133 1.16 8.77 15.44
C LEU A 133 2.40 9.32 14.71
N MET A 134 2.44 10.62 14.44
CA MET A 134 3.55 11.26 13.74
C MET A 134 4.71 11.53 14.70
N GLN A 135 5.94 11.43 14.20
CA GLN A 135 7.14 11.70 14.98
C GLN A 135 7.75 13.05 14.59
N PRO A 136 7.68 14.10 15.44
CA PRO A 136 8.15 15.45 15.09
C PRO A 136 9.60 15.54 14.60
N ALA A 137 10.45 14.59 15.02
CA ALA A 137 11.85 14.53 14.60
C ALA A 137 12.01 14.20 13.10
N ARG A 138 11.02 13.55 12.49
CA ARG A 138 11.10 13.04 11.12
C ARG A 138 9.84 13.22 10.29
N ASP A 139 8.73 13.65 10.86
CA ASP A 139 7.45 13.82 10.16
C ASP A 139 7.02 15.29 10.24
N ARG A 140 6.44 15.78 9.15
CA ARG A 140 5.84 17.11 9.08
C ARG A 140 4.41 16.98 8.63
N VAL A 141 3.53 17.76 9.23
CA VAL A 141 2.12 17.75 8.88
C VAL A 141 1.61 19.18 8.69
N ALA A 142 0.88 19.39 7.61
CA ALA A 142 0.10 20.60 7.37
C ALA A 142 -1.39 20.32 7.51
N LEU A 143 -2.16 21.40 7.72
CA LEU A 143 -3.60 21.36 7.73
C LEU A 143 -4.15 22.35 6.73
N VAL A 144 -4.92 21.84 5.76
CA VAL A 144 -5.79 22.60 4.90
C VAL A 144 -7.23 22.33 5.31
N ALA A 145 -8.01 23.39 5.47
CA ALA A 145 -9.45 23.29 5.68
C ALA A 145 -10.16 23.95 4.49
N PHE A 146 -11.25 23.36 4.03
CA PHE A 146 -12.00 23.92 2.90
C PHE A 146 -13.51 23.90 3.12
N ASP A 147 -14.17 24.92 2.59
CA ASP A 147 -15.61 25.07 2.51
C ASP A 147 -15.94 25.64 1.12
N HIS A 148 -16.49 26.84 0.96
CA HIS A 148 -16.54 27.51 -0.36
C HIS A 148 -15.15 27.99 -0.84
N GLU A 149 -14.19 28.12 0.07
CA GLU A 149 -12.80 28.44 -0.19
C GLU A 149 -11.86 27.50 0.59
N ALA A 150 -10.61 27.38 0.15
CA ALA A 150 -9.57 26.65 0.87
C ALA A 150 -8.63 27.58 1.64
N ARG A 151 -8.23 27.17 2.86
CA ARG A 151 -7.27 27.88 3.69
C ARG A 151 -6.21 26.94 4.26
N LEU A 152 -4.96 27.37 4.21
CA LEU A 152 -3.86 26.73 4.93
C LEU A 152 -3.96 27.12 6.41
N ALA A 153 -4.59 26.28 7.22
CA ALA A 153 -4.82 26.53 8.64
C ALA A 153 -3.57 26.28 9.49
N SER A 154 -2.70 25.37 9.05
CA SER A 154 -1.37 25.17 9.63
C SER A 154 -0.39 24.82 8.51
N PRO A 155 0.73 25.55 8.34
CA PRO A 155 1.74 25.21 7.35
C PRO A 155 2.45 23.89 7.72
N LEU A 156 3.09 23.28 6.73
CA LEU A 156 3.85 22.04 6.89
C LEU A 156 5.00 22.26 7.86
N GLY A 157 4.96 21.54 8.98
CA GLY A 157 5.95 21.69 10.04
C GLY A 157 5.90 20.55 11.05
N SER A 158 6.81 20.62 12.02
CA SER A 158 6.95 19.62 13.09
C SER A 158 6.33 20.06 14.43
N ASP A 159 5.74 21.27 14.51
CA ASP A 159 5.03 21.72 15.70
C ASP A 159 3.63 21.09 15.77
N LEU A 160 3.60 19.85 16.26
CA LEU A 160 2.36 19.09 16.38
C LEU A 160 1.41 19.68 17.44
N THR A 161 1.91 20.48 18.37
CA THR A 161 1.06 21.17 19.36
C THR A 161 0.28 22.29 18.70
N ALA A 162 0.96 23.15 17.91
CA ALA A 162 0.31 24.18 17.12
C ALA A 162 -0.69 23.59 16.11
N LEU A 163 -0.32 22.47 15.48
CA LEU A 163 -1.21 21.76 14.56
C LEU A 163 -2.48 21.25 15.24
N ARG A 164 -2.38 20.62 16.43
CA ARG A 164 -3.56 20.18 17.21
C ARG A 164 -4.46 21.37 17.55
N ALA A 165 -3.89 22.49 17.97
CA ALA A 165 -4.65 23.71 18.25
C ALA A 165 -5.36 24.25 17.00
N ALA A 166 -4.70 24.18 15.83
CA ALA A 166 -5.32 24.57 14.55
C ALA A 166 -6.49 23.65 14.16
N ILE A 167 -6.37 22.33 14.41
CA ILE A 167 -7.46 21.36 14.23
C ILE A 167 -8.63 21.71 15.16
N ASP A 168 -8.37 21.94 16.44
CA ASP A 168 -9.41 22.27 17.42
C ASP A 168 -10.14 23.59 17.08
N ALA A 169 -9.45 24.55 16.45
CA ALA A 169 -10.01 25.82 16.03
C ALA A 169 -10.91 25.76 14.78
N LEU A 170 -10.98 24.63 14.07
CA LEU A 170 -11.81 24.53 12.86
C LEU A 170 -13.30 24.77 13.17
N GLY A 171 -13.97 25.52 12.30
CA GLY A 171 -15.41 25.78 12.39
C GLY A 171 -16.05 25.68 11.02
N THR A 172 -17.34 25.33 10.99
CA THR A 172 -18.07 25.11 9.74
C THR A 172 -18.45 26.42 9.04
N ARG A 173 -18.33 26.48 7.71
CA ARG A 173 -18.88 27.56 6.86
C ARG A 173 -19.71 26.97 5.72
N GLN A 174 -20.34 27.80 4.89
CA GLN A 174 -21.12 27.31 3.74
C GLN A 174 -20.22 26.98 2.55
N GLY A 175 -20.71 26.09 1.68
CA GLY A 175 -20.05 25.66 0.44
C GLY A 175 -19.05 24.51 0.65
N THR A 176 -18.72 23.85 -0.45
CA THR A 176 -17.81 22.71 -0.52
C THR A 176 -17.03 22.78 -1.84
N ALA A 177 -15.73 23.06 -1.76
CA ALA A 177 -14.79 23.25 -2.87
C ALA A 177 -13.56 22.35 -2.67
N ILE A 178 -13.77 21.05 -2.93
CA ILE A 178 -12.75 19.98 -2.91
C ILE A 178 -11.59 20.34 -3.82
N ASP A 179 -11.86 20.87 -5.02
CA ASP A 179 -10.82 21.29 -5.98
C ASP A 179 -9.87 22.34 -5.39
N GLN A 180 -10.41 23.33 -4.65
CA GLN A 180 -9.59 24.32 -3.97
C GLN A 180 -8.80 23.72 -2.80
N GLY A 181 -9.43 22.83 -2.02
CA GLY A 181 -8.76 22.12 -0.92
C GLY A 181 -7.57 21.30 -1.41
N LEU A 182 -7.76 20.57 -2.52
CA LEU A 182 -6.71 19.82 -3.20
C LEU A 182 -5.62 20.74 -3.74
N ALA A 183 -5.97 21.86 -4.39
CA ALA A 183 -5.00 22.79 -4.96
C ALA A 183 -4.09 23.39 -3.86
N ALA A 184 -4.70 23.89 -2.77
CA ALA A 184 -3.96 24.45 -1.64
C ALA A 184 -3.03 23.43 -0.98
N ALA A 185 -3.48 22.18 -0.86
CA ALA A 185 -2.65 21.10 -0.32
C ALA A 185 -1.49 20.75 -1.26
N TYR A 186 -1.72 20.76 -2.58
CA TYR A 186 -0.66 20.51 -3.55
C TYR A 186 0.41 21.60 -3.53
N ASP A 187 -0.01 22.86 -3.46
CA ASP A 187 0.90 24.00 -3.37
C ASP A 187 1.76 23.90 -2.11
N GLU A 188 1.19 23.48 -0.98
CA GLU A 188 1.96 23.26 0.25
C GLU A 188 3.00 22.13 0.09
N LEU A 189 2.63 21.02 -0.56
CA LEU A 189 3.54 19.90 -0.87
C LEU A 189 4.62 20.25 -1.92
N ARG A 190 4.48 21.37 -2.63
CA ARG A 190 5.48 21.91 -3.57
C ARG A 190 6.24 23.11 -3.00
N SER A 191 5.89 23.55 -1.79
CA SER A 191 6.56 24.66 -1.12
C SER A 191 7.96 24.29 -0.66
N SER A 192 8.77 25.30 -0.31
CA SER A 192 10.10 25.10 0.26
C SER A 192 10.09 24.45 1.66
N ARG A 193 8.92 24.29 2.28
CA ARG A 193 8.77 23.59 3.57
C ARG A 193 8.78 22.08 3.41
N ARG A 194 8.51 21.56 2.20
CA ARG A 194 8.54 20.13 1.90
C ARG A 194 9.98 19.63 1.83
N ARG A 195 10.24 18.50 2.47
CA ARG A 195 11.54 17.81 2.43
C ARG A 195 11.62 16.95 1.19
N PRO A 196 12.69 17.04 0.38
CA PRO A 196 12.84 16.23 -0.83
C PRO A 196 12.77 14.72 -0.58
N ASP A 197 13.32 14.26 0.55
CA ASP A 197 13.44 12.83 0.89
C ASP A 197 12.25 12.28 1.70
N ALA A 198 11.27 13.13 2.04
CA ALA A 198 10.08 12.71 2.74
C ALA A 198 9.00 12.25 1.75
N THR A 199 8.30 11.17 2.10
CA THR A 199 7.14 10.68 1.35
C THR A 199 6.03 11.73 1.42
N PRO A 200 5.60 12.32 0.29
CA PRO A 200 4.52 13.29 0.28
C PRO A 200 3.17 12.58 0.30
N ALA A 201 2.30 12.94 1.24
CA ALA A 201 0.96 12.37 1.36
C ALA A 201 -0.10 13.47 1.47
N LEU A 202 -1.26 13.24 0.86
CA LEU A 202 -2.45 14.08 0.99
C LEU A 202 -3.59 13.20 1.47
N ILE A 203 -4.26 13.61 2.54
CA ILE A 203 -5.39 12.85 3.11
C ILE A 203 -6.61 13.77 3.10
N LEU A 204 -7.50 13.52 2.13
CA LEU A 204 -8.77 14.23 2.00
C LEU A 204 -9.83 13.56 2.88
N LEU A 205 -10.57 14.36 3.65
CA LEU A 205 -11.80 13.96 4.32
C LEU A 205 -12.95 14.86 3.87
N THR A 206 -14.00 14.26 3.32
CA THR A 206 -15.21 14.98 2.88
C THR A 206 -16.47 14.17 3.19
N ASP A 207 -17.55 14.85 3.59
CA ASP A 207 -18.89 14.26 3.67
C ASP A 207 -19.81 14.69 2.53
N GLY A 208 -19.32 15.58 1.66
CA GLY A 208 -20.08 16.22 0.61
C GLY A 208 -19.73 15.72 -0.78
N GLN A 209 -20.67 15.93 -1.70
CA GLN A 209 -20.46 15.84 -3.13
C GLN A 209 -20.10 17.23 -3.65
N GLN A 210 -19.18 17.30 -4.60
CA GLN A 210 -19.03 18.47 -5.45
C GLN A 210 -19.50 18.08 -6.85
N PRO A 211 -20.77 18.37 -7.21
CA PRO A 211 -21.34 17.93 -8.49
C PRO A 211 -20.61 18.56 -9.69
N ASP A 212 -20.19 19.81 -9.54
CA ASP A 212 -19.51 20.57 -10.59
C ASP A 212 -17.98 20.46 -10.47
N GLY A 213 -17.29 20.38 -11.61
CA GLY A 213 -15.81 20.40 -11.63
C GLY A 213 -15.15 19.06 -11.28
N GLN A 214 -15.88 17.94 -11.31
CA GLN A 214 -15.30 16.61 -11.08
C GLN A 214 -14.12 16.29 -11.99
N SER A 215 -14.14 16.72 -13.26
CA SER A 215 -13.00 16.53 -14.17
C SER A 215 -11.75 17.23 -13.66
N ALA A 216 -11.86 18.48 -13.21
CA ALA A 216 -10.75 19.24 -12.66
C ALA A 216 -10.19 18.62 -11.37
N ILE A 217 -11.06 18.09 -10.51
CA ILE A 217 -10.67 17.33 -9.30
C ILE A 217 -9.84 16.11 -9.68
N LEU A 218 -10.32 15.32 -10.65
CA LEU A 218 -9.65 14.09 -11.09
C LEU A 218 -8.33 14.38 -11.82
N ASP A 219 -8.29 15.41 -12.66
CA ASP A 219 -7.06 15.84 -13.36
C ASP A 219 -6.00 16.33 -12.36
N LEU A 220 -6.42 17.07 -11.33
CA LEU A 220 -5.53 17.50 -10.26
C LEU A 220 -5.01 16.31 -9.44
N GLY A 221 -5.88 15.37 -9.08
CA GLY A 221 -5.50 14.13 -8.41
C GLY A 221 -4.50 13.30 -9.21
N GLY A 222 -4.75 13.12 -10.51
CA GLY A 222 -3.82 12.44 -11.42
C GLY A 222 -2.43 13.07 -11.41
N ARG A 223 -2.34 14.39 -11.52
CA ARG A 223 -1.06 15.12 -11.46
C ARG A 223 -0.35 14.97 -10.11
N MET A 224 -1.08 14.93 -9.00
CA MET A 224 -0.49 14.66 -7.69
C MET A 224 0.12 13.26 -7.63
N CYS A 225 -0.62 12.24 -8.08
CA CYS A 225 -0.17 10.86 -8.11
C CYS A 225 1.04 10.66 -9.03
N GLU A 226 1.04 11.29 -10.22
CA GLU A 226 2.19 11.30 -11.14
C GLU A 226 3.42 11.97 -10.51
N ALA A 227 3.21 13.01 -9.69
CA ALA A 227 4.27 13.68 -8.94
C ALA A 227 4.73 12.91 -7.68
N GLY A 228 4.24 11.69 -7.47
CA GLY A 228 4.63 10.81 -6.36
C GLY A 228 3.95 11.13 -5.02
N VAL A 229 2.93 12.00 -5.01
CA VAL A 229 2.08 12.22 -3.82
C VAL A 229 1.16 11.03 -3.63
N GLN A 230 1.13 10.47 -2.42
CA GLN A 230 0.13 9.48 -2.04
C GLN A 230 -1.18 10.19 -1.69
N VAL A 231 -2.16 10.11 -2.58
CA VAL A 231 -3.48 10.73 -2.39
C VAL A 231 -4.45 9.71 -1.80
N TYR A 232 -4.85 9.95 -0.56
CA TYR A 232 -5.88 9.22 0.17
C TYR A 232 -7.17 10.03 0.22
N ALA A 233 -8.31 9.35 0.10
CA ALA A 233 -9.62 9.99 0.14
C ALA A 233 -10.55 9.25 1.11
N ILE A 234 -11.13 9.97 2.05
CA ILE A 234 -12.03 9.43 3.08
C ILE A 234 -13.40 10.10 2.89
N GLY A 235 -14.40 9.29 2.63
CA GLY A 235 -15.80 9.68 2.57
C GLY A 235 -16.48 9.46 3.91
N LEU A 236 -17.03 10.51 4.54
CA LEU A 236 -17.76 10.40 5.80
C LEU A 236 -19.28 10.40 5.58
N GLY A 237 -19.94 9.32 5.99
CA GLY A 237 -21.38 9.13 5.87
C GLY A 237 -21.74 7.94 4.98
N ASP A 238 -23.04 7.74 4.79
CA ASP A 238 -23.56 6.62 4.01
C ASP A 238 -23.11 6.69 2.55
N ALA A 239 -22.95 5.51 1.91
CA ALA A 239 -22.48 5.39 0.53
C ALA A 239 -23.37 6.12 -0.50
N GLU A 240 -24.63 6.40 -0.15
CA GLU A 240 -25.56 7.15 -0.99
C GLU A 240 -25.39 8.67 -0.85
N ALA A 241 -24.87 9.14 0.29
CA ALA A 241 -24.63 10.55 0.55
C ALA A 241 -23.29 11.01 -0.02
N VAL A 242 -22.29 10.14 -0.01
CA VAL A 242 -20.93 10.43 -0.50
C VAL A 242 -20.76 9.94 -1.93
N ASP A 243 -20.20 10.76 -2.83
CA ASP A 243 -19.75 10.30 -4.15
C ASP A 243 -18.47 9.45 -4.02
N PHE A 244 -18.62 8.23 -3.52
CA PHE A 244 -17.48 7.35 -3.27
C PHE A 244 -16.79 6.91 -4.57
N GLN A 245 -17.48 6.94 -5.71
CA GLN A 245 -16.86 6.64 -7.01
C GLN A 245 -15.89 7.75 -7.42
N LEU A 246 -16.25 9.01 -7.20
CA LEU A 246 -15.33 10.14 -7.36
C LEU A 246 -14.10 9.96 -6.45
N LEU A 247 -14.29 9.67 -5.16
CA LEU A 247 -13.17 9.49 -4.22
C LEU A 247 -12.25 8.33 -4.60
N ARG A 248 -12.80 7.20 -5.06
CA ARG A 248 -12.03 6.06 -5.56
C ARG A 248 -11.20 6.37 -6.79
N ARG A 249 -11.67 7.27 -7.65
CA ARG A 249 -10.95 7.70 -8.85
C ARG A 249 -9.95 8.82 -8.57
N LEU A 250 -10.22 9.64 -7.54
CA LEU A 250 -9.33 10.70 -7.08
C LEU A 250 -8.10 10.13 -6.38
N ALA A 251 -8.27 9.11 -5.53
CA ALA A 251 -7.17 8.45 -4.85
C ALA A 251 -6.22 7.76 -5.84
N CYS A 252 -4.92 7.73 -5.54
CA CYS A 252 -3.92 7.18 -6.47
C CYS A 252 -4.11 5.70 -6.77
N ARG A 253 -4.70 4.97 -5.83
CA ARG A 253 -5.13 3.57 -5.98
C ARG A 253 -6.54 3.44 -5.41
N PRO A 254 -7.40 2.58 -5.97
CA PRO A 254 -8.75 2.36 -5.41
C PRO A 254 -8.76 1.91 -3.94
N ALA A 255 -7.67 1.29 -3.46
CA ALA A 255 -7.49 0.87 -2.06
C ALA A 255 -7.14 2.03 -1.10
N MET A 256 -6.75 3.19 -1.61
CA MET A 256 -6.47 4.41 -0.84
C MET A 256 -7.72 5.27 -0.63
N ALA A 257 -8.88 4.80 -1.10
CA ALA A 257 -10.17 5.43 -0.88
C ALA A 257 -10.96 4.63 0.18
N PHE A 258 -11.39 5.32 1.22
CA PHE A 258 -12.09 4.73 2.36
C PHE A 258 -13.48 5.33 2.50
N LEU A 259 -14.45 4.50 2.87
CA LEU A 259 -15.75 4.94 3.30
C LEU A 259 -15.84 4.76 4.82
N ALA A 260 -16.27 5.80 5.51
CA ALA A 260 -16.56 5.81 6.93
C ALA A 260 -18.06 6.05 7.13
N PRO A 261 -18.91 4.99 7.11
CA PRO A 261 -20.34 5.13 7.31
C PRO A 261 -20.67 5.78 8.65
N GLN A 262 -19.85 5.49 9.67
CA GLN A 262 -20.00 6.05 11.01
C GLN A 262 -18.78 6.86 11.41
N VAL A 263 -19.01 7.89 12.24
CA VAL A 263 -17.95 8.72 12.82
C VAL A 263 -16.90 7.91 13.60
N GLY A 264 -17.27 6.75 14.14
CA GLY A 264 -16.36 5.85 14.87
C GLY A 264 -15.32 5.14 13.98
N ASP A 265 -15.56 5.09 12.67
CA ASP A 265 -14.64 4.43 11.72
C ASP A 265 -13.43 5.31 11.37
N LEU A 266 -13.59 6.63 11.46
CA LEU A 266 -12.57 7.60 11.05
C LEU A 266 -11.24 7.37 11.75
N ARG A 267 -11.26 7.13 13.07
CA ARG A 267 -10.04 6.91 13.84
C ARG A 267 -9.24 5.72 13.29
N ARG A 268 -9.90 4.59 13.06
CA ARG A 268 -9.24 3.38 12.54
C ARG A 268 -8.67 3.60 11.14
N ILE A 269 -9.38 4.34 10.29
CA ILE A 269 -8.92 4.66 8.93
C ILE A 269 -7.66 5.55 8.99
N TYR A 270 -7.66 6.59 9.82
CA TYR A 270 -6.49 7.45 9.99
C TYR A 270 -5.29 6.70 10.59
N GLU A 271 -5.52 5.82 11.56
CA GLU A 271 -4.49 4.94 12.13
C GLU A 271 -3.90 4.01 11.07
N SER A 272 -4.74 3.41 10.19
CA SER A 272 -4.24 2.56 9.09
C SER A 272 -3.44 3.35 8.06
N ILE A 273 -3.89 4.55 7.69
CA ILE A 273 -3.17 5.41 6.74
C ILE A 273 -1.81 5.82 7.31
N ALA A 274 -1.74 6.22 8.58
CA ALA A 274 -0.49 6.59 9.24
C ALA A 274 0.54 5.44 9.24
N ALA A 275 0.06 4.20 9.37
CA ALA A 275 0.92 3.01 9.31
C ALA A 275 1.39 2.67 7.88
N GLU A 276 0.57 2.95 6.86
CA GLU A 276 0.87 2.62 5.46
C GLU A 276 1.81 3.64 4.78
N ILE A 277 1.61 4.95 5.01
CA ILE A 277 2.34 6.02 4.29
C ILE A 277 3.86 5.80 4.23
N PRO A 278 4.55 5.51 5.36
CA PRO A 278 6.01 5.35 5.35
C PRO A 278 6.47 4.19 4.46
N CYS A 279 5.65 3.16 4.31
CA CYS A 279 5.99 1.89 3.66
C CYS A 279 4.89 1.39 2.72
N ASP A 280 4.45 2.26 1.80
CA ASP A 280 3.43 1.92 0.81
C ASP A 280 3.84 0.72 -0.06
N ALA A 281 3.13 -0.39 0.08
CA ALA A 281 3.46 -1.63 -0.62
C ALA A 281 3.41 -1.48 -2.15
N GLY A 282 2.59 -0.56 -2.68
CA GLY A 282 2.50 -0.29 -4.12
C GLY A 282 3.72 0.45 -4.67
N LEU A 283 4.35 1.32 -3.89
CA LEU A 283 5.59 2.00 -4.25
C LEU A 283 6.81 1.09 -4.11
N PHE A 284 6.84 0.23 -3.10
CA PHE A 284 7.98 -0.65 -2.84
C PHE A 284 7.96 -1.95 -3.64
N TRP A 285 6.78 -2.51 -3.92
CA TRP A 285 6.64 -3.81 -4.60
C TRP A 285 5.93 -3.74 -5.95
N GLY A 286 5.23 -2.64 -6.26
CA GLY A 286 4.34 -2.54 -7.43
C GLY A 286 4.88 -1.80 -8.66
N ARG A 287 6.12 -1.29 -8.63
CA ARG A 287 6.75 -0.56 -9.76
C ARG A 287 8.04 -1.21 -10.29
N ARG A 288 8.15 -2.54 -10.25
CA ARG A 288 9.26 -3.28 -10.87
C ARG A 288 8.74 -4.41 -11.74
#